data_AF-F5T8H6-F1
#
_entry.id   AF-F5T8H6-F1
#
_cell.length_a   1.000
_cell.length_b   1.000
_cell.length_c   1.000
_cell.angle_alpha   90.00
_cell.angle_beta   90.00
_cell.angle_gamma   90.00
#
_symmetry.space_group_name_H-M   'P 1'
#
loop_
_entity.id
_entity.type
_entity.pdbx_description
1 polymer ?
#
loop_
_entity_poly.entity_id
_entity_poly.type
_entity_poly.pdbx_seq_one_letter_code
_entity_poly.pdbx_strand_id
1 'polypeptide(L)'
;MLIARTKGVGNYKGLTIGYMIFCVLAGFGGMYVPFLFYADQTLKSYEKMFGSEYLGTLTKIVSPMTTAIMLIVIAICGLIGAVISKKLLKKHFEKAGII
;
A
#
# COMPACT_ATOMS: atom_id res chain seq x y z
N MET A 1 5.14 -10.55 7.35
CA MET A 1 6.26 -11.47 7.67
C MET A 1 5.84 -12.78 8.34
N LEU A 2 4.76 -12.81 9.13
CA LEU A 2 4.32 -14.01 9.86
C LEU A 2 3.92 -15.20 8.94
N ILE A 3 3.27 -14.90 7.81
CA ILE A 3 2.81 -15.92 6.83
C ILE A 3 3.99 -16.60 6.11
N ALA A 4 5.04 -15.86 5.77
CA ALA A 4 6.25 -16.41 5.16
C ALA A 4 7.03 -17.31 6.14
N ARG A 5 6.99 -16.99 7.44
CA ARG A 5 7.64 -17.81 8.49
C ARG A 5 6.88 -19.08 8.85
N THR A 6 5.55 -19.09 8.76
CA THR A 6 4.73 -20.25 9.20
C THR A 6 4.41 -21.24 8.09
N LYS A 7 4.29 -20.81 6.83
CA LYS A 7 3.93 -21.69 5.69
C LYS A 7 5.03 -21.89 4.64
N GLY A 8 6.21 -21.27 4.83
CA GLY A 8 7.30 -21.32 3.87
C GLY A 8 7.04 -20.49 2.60
N VAL A 9 8.12 -20.10 1.91
CA VAL A 9 8.08 -19.26 0.70
C VAL A 9 7.40 -19.97 -0.49
N GLY A 10 7.26 -21.31 -0.44
CA GLY A 10 6.58 -22.10 -1.47
C GLY A 10 5.06 -21.93 -1.52
N ASN A 11 4.41 -21.37 -0.48
CA ASN A 11 2.96 -21.14 -0.50
C ASN A 11 2.59 -19.77 -1.09
N TYR A 12 2.70 -19.68 -2.42
CA TYR A 12 2.46 -18.44 -3.19
C TYR A 12 1.11 -17.78 -2.90
N LYS A 13 0.04 -18.56 -2.71
CA LYS A 13 -1.28 -18.01 -2.40
C LYS A 13 -1.28 -17.25 -1.06
N GLY A 14 -0.64 -17.82 -0.04
CA GLY A 14 -0.48 -17.15 1.26
C GLY A 14 0.41 -15.91 1.18
N LEU A 15 1.48 -15.96 0.39
CA LEU A 15 2.38 -14.83 0.19
C LEU A 15 1.69 -13.66 -0.53
N THR A 16 0.90 -13.94 -1.58
CA THR A 16 0.13 -12.92 -2.30
C THR A 16 -0.91 -12.26 -1.40
N ILE A 17 -1.66 -13.03 -0.61
CA ILE A 17 -2.64 -12.49 0.35
C ILE A 17 -1.93 -11.64 1.41
N GLY A 18 -0.81 -12.12 1.95
CA GLY A 18 -0.01 -11.37 2.92
C GLY A 18 0.55 -10.06 2.35
N TYR A 19 0.98 -10.06 1.10
CA TYR A 19 1.43 -8.85 0.40
C TYR A 19 0.29 -7.86 0.17
N MET A 20 -0.90 -8.35 -0.23
CA MET A 20 -2.09 -7.52 -0.39
C MET A 20 -2.47 -6.81 0.91
N ILE A 21 -2.54 -7.56 2.01
CA ILE A 21 -2.83 -7.04 3.35
C ILE A 21 -1.77 -6.02 3.76
N PHE A 22 -0.49 -6.30 3.49
CA PHE A 22 0.60 -5.36 3.76
C PHE A 22 0.47 -4.06 2.96
N CYS A 23 0.19 -4.12 1.65
CA CYS A 23 0.02 -2.92 0.82
C CYS A 23 -1.15 -2.05 1.29
N VAL A 24 -2.28 -2.67 1.65
CA VAL A 24 -3.45 -1.95 2.17
C VAL A 24 -3.16 -1.32 3.54
N LEU A 25 -2.53 -2.06 4.47
CA LEU A 25 -2.15 -1.53 5.79
C LEU A 25 -1.08 -0.45 5.70
N ALA A 26 -0.07 -0.61 4.83
CA ALA A 26 0.97 0.38 4.64
C ALA A 26 0.42 1.65 3.98
N GLY A 27 -0.47 1.52 2.99
CA GLY A 27 -1.18 2.65 2.39
C GLY A 27 -2.04 3.39 3.41
N PHE A 28 -2.83 2.65 4.19
CA PHE A 28 -3.64 3.22 5.28
C PHE A 28 -2.78 3.93 6.33
N GLY A 29 -1.80 3.22 6.89
CA GLY A 29 -0.95 3.70 7.99
C GLY A 29 -0.02 4.85 7.59
N GLY A 30 0.59 4.79 6.42
CA GLY A 30 1.57 5.78 5.98
C GLY A 30 0.94 7.04 5.39
N MET A 31 -0.10 6.87 4.57
CA MET A 31 -0.67 7.98 3.82
C MET A 31 -1.94 8.54 4.44
N TYR A 32 -2.84 7.71 4.97
CA TYR A 32 -4.17 8.18 5.39
C TYR A 32 -4.29 8.47 6.89
N VAL A 33 -3.56 7.77 7.76
CA VAL A 33 -3.54 8.05 9.20
C VAL A 33 -3.18 9.50 9.53
N PRO A 34 -2.07 10.09 9.01
CA PRO A 34 -1.76 11.50 9.29
C PRO A 34 -2.84 12.45 8.78
N PHE A 35 -3.48 12.17 7.64
CA PHE A 35 -4.56 13.00 7.11
C PHE A 35 -5.91 12.83 7.83
N LEU A 36 -6.19 11.67 8.43
CA LEU A 36 -7.45 11.41 9.14
C LEU A 36 -7.38 11.77 10.63
N PHE A 37 -6.26 11.49 11.30
CA PHE A 37 -6.11 11.68 12.76
C PHE A 37 -5.27 12.90 13.14
N TYR A 38 -4.36 13.34 12.26
CA TYR A 38 -3.46 14.47 12.47
C TYR A 38 -3.59 15.52 11.37
N ALA A 39 -4.82 15.70 10.86
CA ALA A 39 -5.12 16.53 9.70
C ALA A 39 -4.54 17.94 9.84
N ASP A 40 -4.76 18.60 10.99
CA ASP A 40 -4.26 19.96 11.24
C ASP A 40 -2.73 20.08 11.14
N GLN A 41 -1.98 19.15 11.73
CA GLN A 41 -0.51 19.16 11.67
C GLN A 41 0.01 18.85 10.27
N THR A 42 -0.65 17.89 9.61
CA THR A 42 -0.29 17.47 8.25
C THR A 42 -0.56 18.62 7.28
N LEU A 43 -1.75 19.21 7.31
CA LEU A 43 -2.12 20.35 6.47
C LEU A 43 -1.19 21.53 6.71
N LYS A 44 -0.89 21.94 7.95
CA LYS A 44 0.08 23.02 8.22
C LYS A 44 1.48 22.74 7.65
N SER A 45 1.94 21.50 7.72
CA SER A 45 3.23 21.10 7.15
C SER A 45 3.21 21.17 5.61
N TYR A 46 2.10 20.74 5.01
CA TYR A 46 1.89 20.81 3.56
C TYR A 46 1.69 22.25 3.07
N GLU A 47 1.02 23.12 3.83
CA GLU A 47 0.89 24.54 3.55
C GLU A 47 2.25 25.22 3.46
N LYS A 48 3.13 24.89 4.41
CA LYS A 48 4.49 25.44 4.46
C LYS A 48 5.35 24.97 3.28
N MET A 49 5.09 23.78 2.75
CA MET A 49 5.85 23.21 1.62
C MET A 49 5.28 23.59 0.25
N PHE A 50 3.95 23.64 0.09
CA PHE A 50 3.27 23.74 -1.22
C PHE A 50 2.36 24.97 -1.36
N GLY A 51 2.16 25.73 -0.29
CA GLY A 51 1.28 26.91 -0.27
C GLY A 51 -0.19 26.58 -0.05
N SER A 52 -0.97 27.63 0.20
CA SER A 52 -2.40 27.56 0.56
C SER A 52 -3.31 27.15 -0.61
N GLU A 53 -2.91 27.41 -1.85
CA GLU A 53 -3.67 27.01 -3.04
C GLU A 53 -3.67 25.48 -3.24
N TYR A 54 -2.54 24.82 -2.96
CA TYR A 54 -2.44 23.36 -2.99
C TYR A 54 -3.31 22.72 -1.91
N LEU A 55 -3.32 23.29 -0.70
CA LEU A 55 -4.15 22.80 0.40
C LEU A 55 -5.65 22.84 0.10
N GLY A 56 -6.14 23.91 -0.53
CA GLY A 56 -7.56 24.04 -0.86
C GLY A 56 -8.04 22.98 -1.86
N THR A 57 -7.16 22.55 -2.75
CA THR A 57 -7.44 21.42 -3.67
C THR A 57 -7.29 20.08 -2.95
N LEU A 58 -6.27 19.94 -2.10
CA LEU A 58 -5.98 18.73 -1.37
C LEU A 58 -7.10 18.37 -0.39
N THR A 59 -7.60 19.31 0.39
CA THR A 59 -8.71 19.09 1.34
C THR A 59 -10.05 18.79 0.65
N LYS A 60 -10.27 19.30 -0.57
CA LYS A 60 -11.44 18.92 -1.38
C LYS A 60 -11.36 17.47 -1.87
N ILE A 61 -10.15 17.00 -2.16
CA ILE A 61 -9.91 15.65 -2.68
C ILE A 61 -9.79 14.62 -1.55
N VAL A 62 -9.18 14.99 -0.42
CA VAL A 62 -8.95 14.11 0.74
C VAL A 62 -10.20 14.11 1.62
N SER A 63 -11.12 13.21 1.30
CA SER A 63 -12.36 12.92 2.02
C SER A 63 -12.32 11.47 2.51
N PRO A 64 -13.06 11.10 3.58
CA PRO A 64 -13.17 9.71 4.00
C PRO A 64 -13.63 8.78 2.86
N MET A 65 -14.48 9.28 1.97
CA MET A 65 -14.98 8.53 0.81
C MET A 65 -13.89 8.27 -0.25
N THR A 66 -13.09 9.27 -0.61
CA THR A 66 -11.99 9.10 -1.57
C THR A 66 -10.86 8.24 -0.98
N THR A 67 -10.66 8.30 0.34
CA THR A 67 -9.75 7.40 1.05
C THR A 67 -10.16 5.93 0.88
N ALA A 68 -11.45 5.61 1.04
CA ALA A 68 -11.95 4.25 0.83
C ALA A 68 -11.76 3.77 -0.61
N ILE A 69 -12.03 4.64 -1.60
CA ILE A 69 -11.82 4.32 -3.02
C ILE A 69 -10.34 4.05 -3.31
N MET A 70 -9.43 4.89 -2.78
CA MET A 70 -8.01 4.69 -3.00
C MET A 70 -7.47 3.41 -2.34
N LEU A 71 -8.00 2.99 -1.18
CA LEU A 71 -7.63 1.71 -0.60
C LEU A 71 -7.98 0.53 -1.52
N ILE A 72 -9.12 0.59 -2.21
CA ILE A 72 -9.50 -0.42 -3.22
C ILE A 72 -8.52 -0.40 -4.39
N VAL A 73 -8.15 0.79 -4.88
CA VAL A 73 -7.15 0.94 -5.95
C VAL A 73 -5.79 0.36 -5.53
N ILE A 74 -5.35 0.62 -4.30
CA ILE A 74 -4.10 0.07 -3.73
C ILE A 74 -4.17 -1.46 -3.67
N ALA A 75 -5.32 -2.04 -3.31
CA ALA A 75 -5.49 -3.49 -3.30
C ALA A 75 -5.36 -4.08 -4.72
N ILE A 76 -5.94 -3.43 -5.74
CA ILE A 76 -5.84 -3.85 -7.15
C ILE A 76 -4.39 -3.71 -7.65
N CYS A 77 -3.71 -2.60 -7.35
CA CYS A 77 -2.30 -2.41 -7.69
C CYS A 77 -1.41 -3.44 -6.99
N GLY A 78 -1.70 -3.77 -5.73
CA GLY A 78 -1.00 -4.81 -4.97
C GLY A 78 -1.16 -6.20 -5.61
N LEU A 79 -2.36 -6.52 -6.12
CA LEU A 79 -2.60 -7.74 -6.90
C LEU A 79 -1.74 -7.79 -8.16
N ILE A 80 -1.74 -6.72 -8.95
CA ILE A 80 -0.96 -6.63 -10.18
C ILE A 80 0.53 -6.76 -9.86
N GLY A 81 1.02 -6.04 -8.85
CA GLY A 81 2.40 -6.12 -8.39
C GLY A 81 2.81 -7.52 -7.92
N ALA A 82 1.92 -8.25 -7.25
CA ALA A 82 2.16 -9.64 -6.84
C ALA A 82 2.27 -10.59 -8.05
N VAL A 83 1.45 -10.40 -9.09
CA VAL A 83 1.52 -11.21 -10.31
C VAL A 83 2.80 -10.92 -11.10
N ILE A 84 3.16 -9.64 -11.24
CA ILE A 84 4.38 -9.23 -11.95
C ILE A 84 5.62 -9.75 -11.22
N SER A 85 5.73 -9.54 -9.91
CA SER A 85 6.86 -10.00 -9.11
C SER A 85 7.01 -11.52 -9.16
N LYS A 86 5.91 -12.28 -9.14
CA LYS A 86 5.94 -13.74 -9.32
C LYS A 86 6.54 -14.13 -10.68
N LYS A 87 6.10 -13.49 -11.76
CA LYS A 87 6.58 -13.81 -13.13
C LYS A 87 8.05 -13.46 -13.30
N LEU A 88 8.46 -12.31 -12.74
CA LEU A 88 9.84 -11.84 -12.78
C LEU A 88 10.79 -12.75 -12.00
N LEU A 89 10.39 -13.16 -10.79
CA LEU A 89 11.23 -13.94 -9.87
C LEU A 89 11.12 -15.45 -10.08
N LYS A 90 10.19 -15.95 -10.91
CA LYS A 90 10.00 -17.39 -11.16
C LYS A 90 11.33 -18.11 -11.44
N LYS A 91 12.13 -17.56 -12.35
CA LYS A 91 13.43 -18.14 -12.75
C LYS A 91 14.44 -18.21 -11.59
N HIS A 92 14.36 -17.27 -10.65
CA HIS A 92 15.22 -17.24 -9.46
C HIS A 92 14.73 -18.22 -8.40
N PHE A 93 13.41 -18.36 -8.24
CA PHE A 93 12.83 -19.34 -7.32
C PHE A 93 13.09 -20.79 -7.78
N GLU A 94 13.01 -21.09 -9.08
CA GLU A 94 13.38 -22.40 -9.65
C GLU A 94 14.87 -22.69 -9.40
N LYS A 95 15.74 -21.70 -9.63
CA LYS A 95 17.19 -21.85 -9.43
C LYS A 95 17.59 -22.02 -7.96
N ALA A 96 16.77 -21.51 -7.04
CA ALA A 96 16.98 -21.62 -5.59
C ALA A 96 16.29 -22.85 -4.97
N GLY A 97 15.59 -23.68 -5.76
CA GLY A 97 14.86 -24.87 -5.27
C GLY A 97 13.68 -24.53 -4.35
N ILE A 98 13.16 -23.30 -4.44
CA ILE A 98 11.98 -22.85 -3.67
C ILE A 98 10.69 -23.31 -4.34
N ILE A 99 10.75 -23.54 -5.67
CA ILE A 99 9.77 -24.23 -6.52
C ILE A 99 10.44 -25.28 -7.36
#